data_AF-A0AAN9YUV7-F1
#
_entry.id   AF-A0AAN9YUV7-F1
#
_cell.length_a   1.000
_cell.length_b   1.000
_cell.length_c   1.000
_cell.angle_alpha   90.00
_cell.angle_beta   90.00
_cell.angle_gamma   90.00
#
_symmetry.space_group_name_H-M   'P 1'
#
loop_
_entity.id
_entity.type
_entity.pdbx_description
1 polymer ?
#
loop_
_entity_poly.entity_id
_entity_poly.type
_entity_poly.pdbx_seq_one_letter_code
_entity_poly.pdbx_strand_id
1 'polypeptide(L)'
;MPSYKYHQKKLGELVSHAGIRYLTKQDIFARARRNEIVLQALKKAGVVLNKQSVDAEMVAVFRAAQEELSVFLSFDTLPKDLNDFLENLQRKHAMNGLPRWAAELSTSTFFELFWRLVEARHKWVEDPAPPFDEWAQSPVVAAVDGFVDYFPLGCGYEWIEMHVEFFDLVGGLDSDEDENEEKKKEEEEKKAAGEDMEMSGLGEVVGEMEREEEDRVAMEGEIPEGVEKMDLS
;
A
#
# COMPACT_ATOMS: atom_id res chain seq x y z
N MET A 1 -32.44 3.42 15.75
CA MET A 1 -31.04 3.24 15.30
C MET A 1 -31.04 3.14 13.78
N PRO A 2 -30.51 4.11 13.02
CA PRO A 2 -30.48 4.03 11.56
C PRO A 2 -29.17 3.40 11.06
N SER A 3 -29.32 2.20 10.50
CA SER A 3 -28.71 1.68 9.26
C SER A 3 -27.18 1.67 9.07
N TYR A 4 -26.62 0.47 9.28
CA TYR A 4 -25.33 -0.05 8.82
C TYR A 4 -25.17 -0.07 7.27
N LYS A 5 -25.21 1.10 6.60
CA LYS A 5 -24.94 1.20 5.14
C LYS A 5 -23.77 2.10 4.76
N TYR A 6 -23.00 2.59 5.72
CA TYR A 6 -21.87 3.48 5.48
C TYR A 6 -20.51 2.76 5.31
N HIS A 7 -20.48 1.42 5.20
CA HIS A 7 -19.24 0.64 5.36
C HIS A 7 -18.47 0.19 4.11
N GLN A 8 -18.89 0.48 2.88
CA GLN A 8 -18.11 0.07 1.70
C GLN A 8 -18.18 1.10 0.58
N LYS A 9 -17.80 2.35 0.85
CA LYS A 9 -17.44 3.24 -0.26
C LYS A 9 -16.08 2.80 -0.77
N LYS A 10 -16.00 2.45 -2.04
CA LYS A 10 -14.71 2.14 -2.66
C LYS A 10 -13.98 3.43 -3.01
N LEU A 11 -12.65 3.37 -3.07
CA LEU A 11 -11.83 4.55 -3.33
C LEU A 11 -12.19 5.19 -4.69
N GLY A 12 -12.43 4.39 -5.73
CA GLY A 12 -12.83 4.89 -7.04
C GLY A 12 -14.16 5.64 -7.03
N GLU A 13 -15.09 5.32 -6.12
CA GLU A 13 -16.36 6.05 -5.96
C GLU A 13 -16.20 7.39 -5.25
N LEU A 14 -15.09 7.56 -4.54
CA LEU A 14 -14.77 8.75 -3.76
C LEU A 14 -13.89 9.74 -4.53
N VAL A 15 -13.17 9.31 -5.56
CA VAL A 15 -12.41 10.23 -6.43
C VAL A 15 -13.25 10.57 -7.65
N SER A 16 -13.24 11.83 -8.07
CA SER A 16 -14.03 12.25 -9.21
C SER A 16 -13.59 11.63 -10.54
N HIS A 17 -14.55 11.04 -11.24
CA HIS A 17 -14.40 10.56 -12.61
C HIS A 17 -14.46 11.65 -13.69
N ALA A 18 -14.79 12.89 -13.34
CA ALA A 18 -14.92 13.94 -14.34
C ALA A 18 -13.55 14.27 -14.94
N GLY A 19 -13.33 13.94 -16.21
CA GLY A 19 -12.04 14.09 -16.89
C GLY A 19 -11.00 13.01 -16.57
N ILE A 20 -11.38 11.90 -15.91
CA ILE A 20 -10.49 10.80 -15.52
C ILE A 20 -11.12 9.45 -15.88
N ARG A 21 -10.31 8.50 -16.38
CA ARG A 21 -10.73 7.15 -16.74
C ARG A 21 -9.93 6.08 -15.97
N TYR A 22 -10.46 5.68 -14.81
CA TYR A 22 -9.88 4.59 -14.01
C TYR A 22 -10.05 3.21 -14.67
N LEU A 23 -9.30 2.22 -14.18
CA LEU A 23 -9.39 0.81 -14.58
C LEU A 23 -10.83 0.30 -14.49
N THR A 24 -11.49 0.56 -13.37
CA THR A 24 -12.93 0.34 -13.18
C THR A 24 -13.53 1.57 -12.52
N LYS A 25 -14.86 1.72 -12.60
CA LYS A 25 -15.56 2.81 -11.89
C LYS A 25 -15.40 2.75 -10.37
N GLN A 26 -14.87 1.66 -9.84
CA GLN A 26 -14.85 1.33 -8.42
C GLN A 26 -13.45 1.31 -7.84
N ASP A 27 -12.44 0.98 -8.65
CA ASP A 27 -11.11 0.66 -8.17
C ASP A 27 -10.07 1.50 -8.94
N ILE A 28 -9.23 2.21 -8.19
CA ILE A 28 -8.10 2.98 -8.74
C ILE A 28 -6.90 2.06 -8.95
N PHE A 29 -6.66 1.20 -7.97
CA PHE A 29 -5.58 0.21 -8.00
C PHE A 29 -6.03 -1.09 -8.67
N ALA A 30 -5.07 -1.83 -9.23
CA ALA A 30 -5.32 -3.20 -9.69
C ALA A 30 -5.63 -4.15 -8.51
N ARG A 31 -4.94 -3.98 -7.38
CA ARG A 31 -5.17 -4.77 -6.16
C ARG A 31 -6.23 -4.11 -5.28
N ALA A 32 -7.32 -4.83 -4.99
CA ALA A 32 -8.41 -4.33 -4.15
C ALA A 32 -7.91 -3.89 -2.75
N ARG A 33 -6.97 -4.64 -2.16
CA ARG A 33 -6.38 -4.34 -0.84
C ARG A 33 -5.73 -2.95 -0.76
N ARG A 34 -5.07 -2.49 -1.82
CA ARG A 34 -4.45 -1.14 -1.87
C ARG A 34 -5.49 -0.03 -1.79
N ASN A 35 -6.68 -0.23 -2.39
CA ASN A 35 -7.80 0.71 -2.21
C ASN A 35 -8.20 0.80 -0.73
N GLU A 36 -8.27 -0.33 -0.01
CA GLU A 36 -8.60 -0.35 1.42
C GLU A 36 -7.53 0.33 2.28
N ILE A 37 -6.24 0.08 1.99
CA ILE A 37 -5.11 0.70 2.68
C ILE A 37 -5.21 2.22 2.58
N VAL A 38 -5.42 2.77 1.38
CA VAL A 38 -5.55 4.23 1.19
C VAL A 38 -6.78 4.78 1.92
N LEU A 39 -7.92 4.10 1.85
CA LEU A 39 -9.12 4.53 2.58
C LEU A 39 -8.92 4.54 4.09
N GLN A 40 -8.22 3.54 4.63
CA GLN A 40 -7.87 3.49 6.04
C GLN A 40 -6.89 4.60 6.41
N ALA A 41 -5.90 4.90 5.57
CA ALA A 41 -4.94 5.98 5.79
C ALA A 41 -5.63 7.34 5.83
N LEU A 42 -6.50 7.63 4.85
CA LEU A 42 -7.33 8.85 4.81
C LEU A 42 -8.18 8.98 6.08
N LYS A 43 -8.85 7.89 6.48
CA LYS A 43 -9.68 7.86 7.69
C LYS A 43 -8.87 8.10 8.96
N LYS A 44 -7.69 7.47 9.08
CA LYS A 44 -6.77 7.65 10.22
C LYS A 44 -6.27 9.09 10.32
N ALA A 45 -6.07 9.76 9.19
CA ALA A 45 -5.73 11.18 9.13
C ALA A 45 -6.93 12.12 9.40
N GLY A 46 -8.12 11.59 9.65
CA GLY A 46 -9.32 12.38 9.95
C GLY A 46 -10.01 12.96 8.72
N VAL A 47 -9.66 12.51 7.51
CA VAL A 47 -10.30 12.93 6.26
C VAL A 47 -11.73 12.38 6.21
N VAL A 48 -12.70 13.24 5.93
CA VAL A 48 -14.08 12.82 5.72
C VAL A 48 -14.19 12.06 4.39
N LEU A 49 -14.68 10.82 4.42
CA LEU A 49 -14.80 9.96 3.22
C LEU A 49 -16.00 10.36 2.34
N ASN A 50 -15.88 11.53 1.71
CA ASN A 50 -16.76 12.07 0.69
C ASN A 50 -15.92 12.58 -0.49
N LYS A 51 -16.58 12.77 -1.63
CA LYS A 51 -15.92 13.12 -2.89
C LYS A 51 -15.07 14.38 -2.82
N GLN A 52 -15.64 15.47 -2.31
CA GLN A 52 -14.96 16.76 -2.23
C GLN A 52 -13.71 16.71 -1.35
N SER A 53 -13.80 16.05 -0.19
CA SER A 53 -12.67 15.92 0.73
C SER A 53 -11.57 15.04 0.16
N VAL A 54 -11.92 13.91 -0.46
CA VAL A 54 -10.91 13.01 -1.05
C VAL A 54 -10.26 13.66 -2.28
N ASP A 55 -11.02 14.33 -3.15
CA ASP A 55 -10.47 15.08 -4.27
C ASP A 55 -9.47 16.15 -3.79
N ALA A 56 -9.78 16.87 -2.70
CA ALA A 56 -8.87 17.87 -2.13
C ALA A 56 -7.55 17.26 -1.63
N GLU A 57 -7.59 16.08 -1.00
CA GLU A 57 -6.39 15.36 -0.57
C GLU A 57 -5.55 14.88 -1.76
N MET A 58 -6.17 14.37 -2.82
CA MET A 58 -5.46 13.97 -4.04
C MET A 58 -4.82 15.18 -4.74
N VAL A 59 -5.51 16.32 -4.78
CA VAL A 59 -4.95 17.58 -5.28
C VAL A 59 -3.73 18.00 -4.47
N ALA A 60 -3.76 17.87 -3.15
CA ALA A 60 -2.64 18.22 -2.29
C ALA A 60 -1.39 17.36 -2.57
N VAL A 61 -1.57 16.07 -2.90
CA VAL A 61 -0.45 15.20 -3.33
C VAL A 61 0.24 15.74 -4.58
N PHE A 62 -0.51 16.08 -5.63
CA PHE A 62 0.07 16.59 -6.88
C PHE A 62 0.68 17.99 -6.73
N ARG A 63 0.09 18.85 -5.88
CA ARG A 63 0.71 20.15 -5.56
C ARG A 63 2.04 20.00 -4.86
N ALA A 64 2.13 19.12 -3.86
CA ALA A 64 3.39 18.82 -3.18
C ALA A 64 4.45 18.27 -4.15
N ALA A 65 4.04 17.39 -5.08
CA ALA A 65 4.92 16.88 -6.12
C ALA A 65 5.39 18.00 -7.08
N GLN A 66 4.49 18.88 -7.51
CA GLN A 66 4.84 20.01 -8.36
C GLN A 66 5.80 20.99 -7.68
N GLU A 67 5.59 21.27 -6.39
CA GLU A 67 6.50 22.10 -5.60
C GLU A 67 7.90 21.48 -5.51
N GLU A 68 8.02 20.19 -5.20
CA GLU A 68 9.33 19.51 -5.19
C GLU A 68 9.97 19.50 -6.59
N LEU A 69 9.20 19.25 -7.65
CA LEU A 69 9.70 19.28 -9.03
C LEU A 69 10.22 20.68 -9.41
N SER A 70 9.59 21.75 -8.93
CA SER A 70 10.04 23.12 -9.16
C SER A 70 11.44 23.41 -8.66
N VAL A 71 11.87 22.73 -7.59
CA VAL A 71 13.24 22.83 -7.09
C VAL A 71 14.23 22.30 -8.12
N PHE A 72 13.96 21.14 -8.72
CA PHE A 72 14.82 20.57 -9.78
C PHE A 72 14.91 21.48 -11.01
N LEU A 73 13.76 22.01 -11.45
CA LEU A 73 13.69 22.90 -12.60
C LEU A 73 14.38 24.25 -12.36
N SER A 74 14.43 24.73 -11.11
CA SER A 74 15.18 25.95 -10.78
C SER A 74 16.70 25.83 -11.01
N PHE A 75 17.20 24.60 -11.13
CA PHE A 75 18.58 24.28 -11.47
C PHE A 75 18.74 23.73 -12.90
N ASP A 76 17.72 23.85 -13.76
CA ASP A 76 17.68 23.28 -15.11
C ASP A 76 17.93 21.76 -15.12
N THR A 77 17.44 21.06 -14.09
CA THR A 77 17.56 19.61 -13.96
C THR A 77 16.19 18.95 -13.85
N LEU A 78 16.15 17.64 -14.13
CA LEU A 78 15.01 16.79 -13.84
C LEU A 78 15.40 15.73 -12.82
N PRO A 79 14.45 15.21 -12.03
CA PRO A 79 14.66 13.99 -11.28
C PRO A 79 15.15 12.89 -12.21
N LYS A 80 16.11 12.09 -11.74
CA LYS A 80 16.66 10.99 -12.54
C LYS A 80 15.72 9.80 -12.60
N ASP A 81 15.02 9.57 -11.49
CA ASP A 81 14.19 8.40 -11.24
C ASP A 81 12.92 8.84 -10.51
N LEU A 82 11.77 8.32 -10.96
CA LEU A 82 10.46 8.67 -10.38
C LEU A 82 10.29 8.08 -8.98
N ASN A 83 10.77 6.87 -8.73
CA ASN A 83 10.66 6.23 -7.41
C ASN A 83 11.47 7.01 -6.37
N ASP A 84 12.73 7.34 -6.66
CA ASP A 84 13.57 8.18 -5.79
C ASP A 84 12.93 9.55 -5.56
N PHE A 85 12.31 10.14 -6.59
CA PHE A 85 11.58 11.40 -6.46
C PHE A 85 10.41 11.30 -5.47
N LEU A 86 9.54 10.29 -5.64
CA LEU A 86 8.38 10.07 -4.78
C LEU A 86 8.78 9.68 -3.35
N GLU A 87 9.83 8.87 -3.17
CA GLU A 87 10.40 8.57 -1.86
C GLU A 87 10.90 9.83 -1.16
N ASN A 88 11.64 10.69 -1.87
CA ASN A 88 12.11 11.95 -1.32
C ASN A 88 10.93 12.87 -0.95
N LEU A 89 9.87 12.89 -1.76
CA LEU A 89 8.63 13.62 -1.46
C LEU A 89 7.98 13.12 -0.16
N GLN A 90 7.89 11.80 0.05
CA GLN A 90 7.38 11.22 1.30
C GLN A 90 8.29 11.53 2.50
N ARG A 91 9.62 11.45 2.34
CA ARG A 91 10.58 11.78 3.41
C ARG A 91 10.52 13.25 3.83
N LYS A 92 10.31 14.15 2.87
CA LYS A 92 10.20 15.61 3.09
C LYS A 92 8.75 16.09 3.29
N HIS A 93 7.80 15.20 3.59
CA HIS A 93 6.37 15.54 3.62
C HIS A 93 6.03 16.78 4.45
N ALA A 94 6.69 16.97 5.61
CA ALA A 94 6.48 18.12 6.47
C ALA A 94 6.92 19.46 5.85
N MET A 95 7.89 19.44 4.92
CA MET A 95 8.41 20.63 4.24
C MET A 95 7.62 20.94 2.96
N ASN A 96 7.16 19.91 2.25
CA ASN A 96 6.55 20.04 0.93
C ASN A 96 5.01 20.03 0.96
N GLY A 97 4.41 20.09 2.15
CA GLY A 97 2.95 20.06 2.30
C GLY A 97 2.28 18.76 1.86
N LEU A 98 3.03 17.66 1.71
CA LEU A 98 2.44 16.36 1.37
C LEU A 98 1.54 15.91 2.53
N PRO A 99 0.28 15.52 2.26
CA PRO A 99 -0.61 15.03 3.30
C PRO A 99 -0.01 13.85 4.08
N ARG A 100 -0.17 13.89 5.40
CA ARG A 100 0.42 12.89 6.30
C ARG A 100 0.02 11.45 5.96
N TRP A 101 -1.23 11.23 5.54
CA TRP A 101 -1.70 9.90 5.15
C TRP A 101 -0.91 9.34 3.97
N ALA A 102 -0.54 10.18 3.00
CA ALA A 102 0.22 9.77 1.82
C ALA A 102 1.69 9.49 2.15
N ALA A 103 2.26 10.26 3.08
CA ALA A 103 3.61 10.03 3.60
C ALA A 103 3.75 8.72 4.40
N GLU A 104 2.65 8.25 5.01
CA GLU A 104 2.62 7.01 5.82
C GLU A 104 2.32 5.75 4.99
N LEU A 105 2.01 5.88 3.69
CA LEU A 105 1.85 4.72 2.80
C LEU A 105 3.20 4.06 2.51
N SER A 106 3.18 2.76 2.19
CA SER A 106 4.35 2.12 1.58
C SER A 106 4.72 2.82 0.28
N THR A 107 6.02 2.88 -0.04
CA THR A 107 6.53 3.51 -1.26
C THR A 107 5.81 3.00 -2.50
N SER A 108 5.70 1.68 -2.62
CA SER A 108 4.97 0.95 -3.67
C SER A 108 3.49 1.34 -3.79
N THR A 109 2.76 1.43 -2.68
CA THR A 109 1.35 1.85 -2.70
C THR A 109 1.21 3.32 -3.09
N PHE A 110 2.08 4.19 -2.59
CA PHE A 110 2.09 5.60 -2.97
C PHE A 110 2.48 5.80 -4.43
N PHE A 111 3.49 5.07 -4.91
CA PHE A 111 3.93 5.05 -6.30
C PHE A 111 2.79 4.61 -7.23
N GLU A 112 2.14 3.48 -6.94
CA GLU A 112 1.00 3.03 -7.76
C GLU A 112 -0.14 4.05 -7.73
N LEU A 113 -0.46 4.65 -6.57
CA LEU A 113 -1.51 5.66 -6.49
C LEU A 113 -1.22 6.84 -7.42
N PHE A 114 0.01 7.35 -7.34
CA PHE A 114 0.47 8.47 -8.14
C PHE A 114 0.37 8.14 -9.63
N TRP A 115 0.94 7.00 -10.03
CA TRP A 115 0.88 6.52 -11.41
C TRP A 115 -0.55 6.34 -11.90
N ARG A 116 -1.42 5.66 -11.15
CA ARG A 116 -2.79 5.37 -11.58
C ARG A 116 -3.62 6.62 -11.83
N LEU A 117 -3.38 7.70 -11.10
CA LEU A 117 -4.07 8.98 -11.32
C LEU A 117 -3.59 9.65 -12.61
N VAL A 118 -2.28 9.62 -12.89
CA VAL A 118 -1.70 10.11 -14.15
C VAL A 118 -2.16 9.28 -15.35
N GLU A 119 -2.03 7.96 -15.26
CA GLU A 119 -2.46 7.00 -16.28
C GLU A 119 -3.96 7.16 -16.59
N ALA A 120 -4.80 7.26 -15.56
CA ALA A 120 -6.24 7.42 -15.75
C ALA A 120 -6.62 8.75 -16.42
N ARG A 121 -5.84 9.82 -16.18
CA ARG A 121 -6.00 11.08 -16.91
C ARG A 121 -5.57 10.91 -18.36
N HIS A 122 -4.41 10.32 -18.62
CA HIS A 122 -3.91 10.09 -19.97
C HIS A 122 -4.88 9.24 -20.82
N LYS A 123 -5.41 8.14 -20.27
CA LYS A 123 -6.43 7.30 -20.93
C LYS A 123 -7.71 8.07 -21.28
N TRP A 124 -8.05 9.09 -20.49
CA TRP A 124 -9.15 9.99 -20.84
C TRP A 124 -8.77 10.92 -22.00
N VAL A 125 -7.53 11.40 -22.08
CA VAL A 125 -7.06 12.23 -23.21
C VAL A 125 -7.07 11.45 -24.52
N GLU A 126 -6.64 10.17 -24.50
CA GLU A 126 -6.65 9.31 -25.69
C GLU A 126 -8.06 8.99 -26.21
N ASP A 127 -9.00 8.78 -25.29
CA ASP A 127 -10.41 8.53 -25.60
C ASP A 127 -11.31 9.32 -24.64
N PRO A 128 -11.61 10.59 -24.96
CA PRO A 128 -12.38 11.45 -24.08
C PRO A 128 -13.81 10.97 -23.85
N ALA A 129 -14.27 11.11 -22.61
CA ALA A 129 -15.66 10.86 -22.22
C ALA A 129 -16.25 12.09 -21.51
N PRO A 130 -17.56 12.34 -21.56
CA PRO A 130 -18.17 13.46 -20.85
C PRO A 130 -17.82 13.48 -19.35
N PRO A 131 -17.62 14.66 -18.74
CA PRO A 131 -17.74 15.99 -19.34
C PRO A 131 -16.51 16.36 -20.18
N PHE A 132 -16.76 16.87 -21.40
CA PHE A 132 -15.72 17.39 -22.29
C PHE A 132 -15.29 18.82 -21.94
N ASP A 133 -16.16 19.57 -21.26
CA ASP A 133 -15.87 20.92 -20.80
C ASP A 133 -14.82 20.88 -19.68
N GLU A 134 -13.68 21.53 -19.91
CA GLU A 134 -12.56 21.63 -18.98
C GLU A 134 -12.98 22.21 -17.63
N TRP A 135 -13.91 23.16 -17.61
CA TRP A 135 -14.41 23.78 -16.37
C TRP A 135 -15.31 22.85 -15.55
N ALA A 136 -15.81 21.78 -16.16
CA ALA A 136 -16.62 20.75 -15.51
C ALA A 136 -15.78 19.52 -15.11
N GLN A 137 -14.47 19.50 -15.38
CA GLN A 137 -13.58 18.42 -14.99
C GLN A 137 -13.25 18.49 -13.48
N SER A 138 -12.75 17.37 -12.95
CA SER A 138 -12.35 17.25 -11.55
C SER A 138 -11.21 18.23 -11.21
N PRO A 139 -11.16 18.81 -10.00
CA PRO A 139 -9.97 19.55 -9.56
C PRO A 139 -8.71 18.67 -9.52
N VAL A 140 -8.86 17.35 -9.36
CA VAL A 140 -7.74 16.39 -9.44
C VAL A 140 -7.12 16.39 -10.84
N VAL A 141 -7.93 16.52 -11.89
CA VAL A 141 -7.44 16.60 -13.27
C VAL A 141 -6.53 17.80 -13.45
N ALA A 142 -6.98 18.98 -13.03
CA ALA A 142 -6.17 20.19 -13.15
C ALA A 142 -4.83 20.09 -12.40
N ALA A 143 -4.80 19.37 -11.27
CA ALA A 143 -3.57 19.12 -10.52
C ALA A 143 -2.65 18.10 -11.21
N VAL A 144 -3.21 17.05 -11.81
CA VAL A 144 -2.46 16.07 -12.61
C VAL A 144 -1.87 16.73 -13.85
N ASP A 145 -2.70 17.42 -14.64
CA ASP A 145 -2.27 18.16 -15.83
C ASP A 145 -1.20 19.19 -15.46
N GLY A 146 -1.43 19.96 -14.38
CA GLY A 146 -0.45 20.93 -13.88
C GLY A 146 0.90 20.34 -13.46
N PHE A 147 0.95 19.09 -13.01
CA PHE A 147 2.19 18.37 -12.73
C PHE A 147 2.86 17.85 -14.02
N VAL A 148 2.09 17.22 -14.90
CA VAL A 148 2.60 16.63 -16.16
C VAL A 148 3.11 17.72 -17.11
N ASP A 149 2.37 18.82 -17.24
CA ASP A 149 2.74 19.97 -18.08
C ASP A 149 3.89 20.79 -17.48
N TYR A 150 4.25 20.53 -16.23
CA TYR A 150 5.40 21.16 -15.58
C TYR A 150 6.74 20.69 -16.16
N PHE A 151 6.76 19.54 -16.83
CA PHE A 151 7.94 19.01 -17.48
C PHE A 151 8.27 19.77 -18.77
N PRO A 152 9.55 20.11 -19.02
CA PRO A 152 9.96 20.75 -20.26
C PRO A 152 9.56 19.94 -21.49
N LEU A 153 9.21 20.62 -22.58
CA LEU A 153 8.87 20.01 -23.87
C LEU A 153 7.61 19.12 -23.88
N GLY A 154 6.81 19.13 -22.81
CA GLY A 154 5.55 18.38 -22.73
C GLY A 154 5.74 16.87 -22.69
N CYS A 155 6.90 16.37 -22.25
CA CYS A 155 7.21 14.94 -22.16
C CYS A 155 6.97 14.34 -20.77
N GLY A 156 6.14 14.98 -19.94
CA GLY A 156 5.93 14.58 -18.55
C GLY A 156 5.30 13.19 -18.45
N TYR A 157 4.30 12.89 -19.27
CA TYR A 157 3.65 11.58 -19.25
C TYR A 157 4.61 10.46 -19.69
N GLU A 158 5.30 10.65 -20.81
CA GLU A 158 6.24 9.66 -21.36
C GLU A 158 7.40 9.39 -20.39
N TRP A 159 7.88 10.43 -19.70
CA TRP A 159 8.91 10.27 -18.66
C TRP A 159 8.39 9.44 -17.48
N ILE A 160 7.18 9.73 -16.98
CA ILE A 160 6.55 8.97 -15.89
C ILE A 160 6.32 7.51 -16.31
N GLU A 161 5.73 7.28 -17.48
CA GLU A 161 5.42 5.95 -18.02
C GLU A 161 6.67 5.08 -18.14
N MET A 162 7.74 5.61 -18.73
CA MET A 162 9.03 4.93 -18.85
C MET A 162 9.56 4.48 -17.46
N HIS A 163 9.49 5.34 -16.45
CA HIS A 163 9.95 4.98 -15.10
C HIS A 163 9.07 3.94 -14.41
N VAL A 164 7.77 3.96 -14.68
CA VAL A 164 6.84 2.96 -14.15
C VAL A 164 7.13 1.60 -14.76
N GLU A 165 7.39 1.52 -16.08
CA GLU A 165 7.80 0.27 -16.73
C GLU A 165 9.10 -0.29 -16.11
N PHE A 166 10.09 0.56 -15.84
CA PHE A 166 11.31 0.14 -15.16
C PHE A 166 11.05 -0.33 -13.72
N PHE A 167 10.21 0.38 -12.97
CA PHE A 167 9.86 0.01 -11.59
C PHE A 167 9.12 -1.33 -11.53
N ASP A 168 8.24 -1.60 -12.48
CA ASP A 168 7.52 -2.88 -12.59
C ASP A 168 8.45 -4.03 -12.99
N LEU A 169 9.39 -3.79 -13.91
CA LEU A 169 10.40 -4.79 -14.33
C LEU A 169 11.29 -5.27 -13.18
N VAL A 170 11.56 -4.42 -12.19
CA VAL A 170 12.33 -4.80 -10.98
C VAL A 170 11.45 -5.36 -9.85
N GLY A 171 10.16 -5.60 -10.10
CA GLY A 171 9.20 -6.17 -9.15
C GLY A 171 8.60 -5.18 -8.17
N GLY A 172 8.80 -3.87 -8.36
CA GLY A 172 8.46 -2.83 -7.38
C GLY A 172 6.95 -2.69 -7.10
N LEU A 173 6.08 -2.96 -8.09
CA LEU A 173 4.63 -2.94 -7.88
C LEU A 173 4.13 -4.22 -7.20
N ASP A 174 4.86 -5.33 -7.31
CA ASP A 174 4.48 -6.62 -6.75
C ASP A 174 5.08 -6.92 -5.38
N SER A 175 6.12 -6.18 -4.98
CA SER A 175 6.95 -6.44 -3.78
C SER A 175 6.31 -6.14 -2.43
N ASP A 176 5.06 -5.66 -2.37
CA ASP A 176 4.36 -5.60 -1.09
C ASP A 176 3.91 -7.01 -0.71
N GLU A 177 4.40 -7.46 0.44
CA GLU A 177 4.20 -8.74 1.15
C GLU A 177 2.72 -9.15 1.36
N ASP A 178 1.94 -9.24 0.29
CA ASP A 178 0.58 -9.81 0.29
C ASP A 178 0.62 -11.34 0.42
N GLU A 179 1.74 -12.00 0.13
CA GLU A 179 1.90 -13.45 0.31
C GLU A 179 1.85 -13.90 1.78
N ASN A 180 2.13 -13.01 2.74
CA ASN A 180 2.25 -13.39 4.15
C ASN A 180 0.88 -13.41 4.88
N GLU A 181 -0.15 -12.78 4.33
CA GLU A 181 -1.51 -12.80 4.89
C GLU A 181 -2.41 -13.89 4.29
N GLU A 182 -2.22 -14.28 3.03
CA GLU A 182 -2.92 -15.47 2.49
C GLU A 182 -2.48 -16.75 3.22
N LYS A 183 -1.18 -16.88 3.56
CA LYS A 183 -0.69 -17.94 4.44
C LYS A 183 -1.30 -17.88 5.84
N LYS A 184 -1.49 -16.69 6.42
CA LYS A 184 -2.15 -16.55 7.73
C LYS A 184 -3.63 -16.90 7.68
N LYS A 185 -4.35 -16.52 6.62
CA LYS A 185 -5.76 -16.90 6.44
C LYS A 185 -5.92 -18.40 6.21
N GLU A 186 -5.05 -19.03 5.43
CA GLU A 186 -5.04 -20.51 5.30
C GLU A 186 -4.67 -21.21 6.62
N GLU A 187 -3.76 -20.66 7.43
CA GLU A 187 -3.43 -21.24 8.75
C GLU A 187 -4.55 -21.04 9.79
N GLU A 188 -5.25 -19.90 9.77
CA GLU A 188 -6.40 -19.65 10.64
C GLU A 188 -7.61 -20.50 10.24
N GLU A 189 -7.87 -20.70 8.94
CA GLU A 189 -8.91 -21.62 8.47
C GLU A 189 -8.58 -23.09 8.77
N LYS A 190 -7.31 -23.49 8.69
CA LYS A 190 -6.86 -24.84 9.11
C LYS A 190 -6.98 -25.07 10.62
N LYS A 191 -6.79 -24.03 11.45
CA LYS A 191 -6.99 -24.12 12.90
C LYS A 191 -8.48 -24.15 13.27
N ALA A 192 -9.31 -23.35 12.61
CA ALA A 192 -10.76 -23.36 12.83
C ALA A 192 -11.44 -24.67 12.37
N ALA A 193 -10.91 -25.33 11.34
CA ALA A 193 -11.40 -26.64 10.89
C ALA A 193 -10.89 -27.83 11.74
N GLY A 194 -9.88 -27.63 12.59
CA GLY A 194 -9.30 -28.67 13.44
C GLY A 194 -9.87 -28.75 14.85
N GLU A 195 -10.61 -27.73 15.32
CA GLU A 195 -11.11 -27.67 16.71
C GLU A 195 -12.54 -28.20 16.90
N ASP A 196 -13.20 -28.71 15.85
CA ASP A 196 -14.60 -29.17 15.93
C ASP A 196 -14.78 -30.71 15.79
N MET A 197 -13.71 -31.49 15.97
CA MET A 197 -13.76 -32.97 15.97
C MET A 197 -12.96 -33.59 17.13
N GLU A 198 -13.26 -33.25 18.38
CA GLU A 198 -12.88 -34.15 19.48
C GLU A 198 -13.70 -33.93 20.76
N MET A 199 -15.01 -34.20 20.70
CA MET A 199 -15.78 -34.57 21.90
C MET A 199 -16.95 -35.49 21.54
N SER A 200 -16.66 -36.79 21.43
CA SER A 200 -17.62 -37.84 21.76
C SER A 200 -16.89 -39.02 22.36
N GLY A 201 -17.06 -39.19 23.67
CA GLY A 201 -16.31 -40.15 24.47
C GLY A 201 -16.67 -41.61 24.27
N LEU A 202 -15.84 -42.46 24.87
CA LEU A 202 -16.19 -43.81 25.30
C LEU A 202 -15.26 -44.18 26.45
N GLY A 203 -15.87 -44.48 27.60
CA GLY A 203 -15.21 -45.04 28.75
C GLY A 203 -15.10 -46.57 28.69
N GLU A 204 -14.30 -47.05 29.64
CA GLU A 204 -14.21 -48.38 30.26
C GLU A 204 -13.17 -49.43 29.81
N VAL A 205 -12.07 -49.45 30.60
CA VAL A 205 -11.49 -50.54 31.44
C VAL A 205 -10.92 -51.83 30.80
N VAL A 206 -9.88 -52.33 31.51
CA VAL A 206 -9.21 -53.65 31.52
C VAL A 206 -7.90 -53.63 30.72
N GLY A 207 -6.73 -53.99 31.26
CA GLY A 207 -6.34 -54.59 32.52
C GLY A 207 -4.82 -54.86 32.49
N GLU A 208 -4.28 -55.07 33.69
CA GLU A 208 -2.90 -55.32 34.08
C GLU A 208 -2.02 -56.13 33.10
N MET A 209 -0.76 -55.72 32.96
CA MET A 209 0.34 -56.68 32.85
C MET A 209 1.62 -56.12 33.47
N GLU A 210 1.91 -56.62 34.68
CA GLU A 210 3.18 -56.51 35.37
C GLU A 210 4.30 -57.29 34.64
N ARG A 211 5.53 -56.76 34.71
CA ARG A 211 6.86 -57.41 34.77
C ARG A 211 7.90 -56.43 34.22
N GLU A 212 9.07 -56.22 34.80
CA GLU A 212 9.76 -56.67 36.00
C GLU A 212 10.96 -55.70 36.13
N GLU A 213 11.37 -55.39 37.38
CA GLU A 213 12.68 -54.83 37.76
C GLU A 213 13.83 -55.61 37.10
N GLU A 214 15.05 -55.10 36.86
CA GLU A 214 16.02 -54.51 37.80
C GLU A 214 17.30 -54.19 36.98
N ASP A 215 17.99 -53.07 37.21
CA ASP A 215 19.44 -53.02 37.57
C ASP A 215 20.13 -51.65 37.36
N ARG A 216 20.32 -50.98 38.50
CA ARG A 216 21.56 -50.38 39.06
C ARG A 216 22.56 -49.56 38.22
N VAL A 217 22.63 -48.27 38.60
CA VAL A 217 23.79 -47.52 39.18
C VAL A 217 25.13 -47.50 38.42
N ALA A 218 25.59 -46.30 38.01
CA ALA A 218 26.77 -45.64 38.61
C ALA A 218 27.15 -44.29 37.94
N MET A 219 27.34 -43.28 38.82
CA MET A 219 28.41 -42.25 38.85
C MET A 219 28.75 -41.45 37.58
N GLU A 220 28.49 -40.15 37.58
CA GLU A 220 29.44 -39.05 37.88
C GLU A 220 29.60 -38.25 36.56
N GLY A 221 29.64 -36.92 36.49
CA GLY A 221 29.86 -35.94 37.51
C GLY A 221 29.46 -34.52 37.04
N GLU A 222 29.80 -33.62 37.93
CA GLU A 222 29.44 -32.21 38.08
C GLU A 222 30.10 -31.25 37.07
N ILE A 223 29.33 -30.21 36.62
CA ILE A 223 29.62 -28.75 36.67
C ILE A 223 30.87 -28.20 35.88
N PRO A 224 31.03 -26.90 35.51
CA PRO A 224 30.14 -25.74 35.27
C PRO A 224 30.31 -25.04 33.89
N GLU A 225 29.41 -24.09 33.63
CA GLU A 225 29.63 -22.91 32.77
C GLU A 225 30.80 -22.04 33.28
N GLY A 226 31.64 -21.57 32.36
CA GLY A 226 32.61 -20.54 32.68
C GLY A 226 33.40 -20.01 31.48
N VAL A 227 33.19 -18.71 31.21
CA VAL A 227 34.20 -17.69 30.85
C VAL A 227 34.77 -17.83 29.40
N GLU A 228 34.91 -16.82 28.54
CA GLU A 228 35.45 -15.48 28.74
C GLU A 228 35.13 -14.55 27.55
N LYS A 229 35.04 -13.25 27.85
CA LYS A 229 35.09 -12.15 26.88
C LYS A 229 36.50 -12.06 26.29
N MET A 230 36.62 -11.74 25.00
CA MET A 230 37.86 -11.16 24.49
C MET A 230 37.59 -9.77 23.94
N ASP A 231 38.15 -8.79 24.64
CA ASP A 231 38.38 -7.44 24.16
C ASP A 231 39.34 -7.48 22.96
N LEU A 232 38.99 -6.71 21.94
CA LEU A 232 39.79 -6.45 20.76
C LEU A 232 40.73 -5.28 21.06
N SER A 233 42.03 -5.52 20.94
CA SER A 233 43.06 -4.50 20.78
C SER A 233 43.81 -4.74 19.48
#